data_AF-A0A2N0I1R0-F1
#
_entry.id   AF-A0A2N0I1R0-F1
#
_cell.length_a   1.000
_cell.length_b   1.000
_cell.length_c   1.000
_cell.angle_alpha   90.00
_cell.angle_beta   90.00
_cell.angle_gamma   90.00
#
_symmetry.space_group_name_H-M   'P 1'
#
loop_
_entity.id
_entity.type
_entity.pdbx_description
1 polymer ?
#
loop_
_entity_poly.entity_id
_entity_poly.type
_entity_poly.pdbx_seq_one_letter_code
_entity_poly.pdbx_strand_id
1 'polypeptide(L)'
;MDMTTLFATLVDLLLKSAIVAFVANEIRGIVLAGPVLYGMYQAGGTLMAIWLGVCSLGGIALSVIVPLFIDKKFKIRERLKAKIQPA
;
A
#
# COMPACT_ATOMS: atom_id res chain seq x y z
N MET A 1 -26.75 24.73 0.08
CA MET A 1 -25.53 23.92 0.32
C MET A 1 -24.39 24.92 0.34
N ASP A 2 -23.88 25.24 1.52
CA ASP A 2 -22.92 26.32 1.69
C ASP A 2 -21.56 25.94 1.10
N MET A 3 -20.76 26.92 0.68
CA MET A 3 -19.43 26.71 0.09
C MET A 3 -18.56 25.77 0.93
N THR A 4 -18.60 25.91 2.26
CA THR A 4 -17.91 25.02 3.21
C THR A 4 -18.36 23.56 3.11
N THR A 5 -19.65 23.29 2.91
CA THR A 5 -20.18 21.93 2.75
C THR A 5 -19.79 21.29 1.42
N LEU A 6 -19.69 22.11 0.36
CA LEU A 6 -19.18 21.66 -0.94
C LEU A 6 -17.68 21.31 -0.86
N PHE A 7 -16.87 22.15 -0.22
CA PHE A 7 -15.46 21.83 0.00
C PHE A 7 -15.26 20.57 0.85
N ALA A 8 -16.04 20.43 1.93
CA ALA A 8 -15.95 19.24 2.80
C ALA A 8 -16.29 17.95 2.06
N THR A 9 -17.36 17.96 1.25
CA THR A 9 -17.75 16.79 0.44
C THR A 9 -16.74 16.49 -0.66
N LEU A 10 -16.16 17.52 -1.28
CA LEU A 10 -15.12 17.33 -2.30
C LEU A 10 -13.84 16.71 -1.71
N VAL A 11 -13.41 17.17 -0.54
CA VAL A 11 -12.25 16.63 0.17
C VAL A 11 -12.48 15.19 0.62
N ASP A 12 -13.67 14.87 1.14
CA ASP A 12 -14.02 13.51 1.56
C ASP A 12 -14.00 12.52 0.37
N LEU A 13 -14.57 12.95 -0.76
CA LEU A 13 -14.53 12.19 -2.01
C LEU A 13 -13.09 11.99 -2.50
N LEU A 14 -12.27 13.04 -2.48
CA LEU A 14 -10.87 12.98 -2.89
C LEU A 14 -10.07 12.02 -2.01
N LEU A 15 -10.25 12.08 -0.69
CA LEU A 15 -9.57 11.19 0.26
C LEU A 15 -9.93 9.72 0.01
N LYS A 16 -11.22 9.42 -0.18
CA LYS A 16 -11.68 8.07 -0.51
C LYS A 16 -11.08 7.57 -1.82
N SER A 17 -11.10 8.41 -2.87
CA SER A 17 -10.50 8.05 -4.16
C SER A 17 -8.99 7.86 -4.08
N ALA A 18 -8.29 8.65 -3.28
CA ALA A 18 -6.85 8.55 -3.08
C ALA A 18 -6.47 7.23 -2.39
N ILE A 19 -7.25 6.79 -1.40
CA ILE A 19 -7.06 5.49 -0.75
C ILE A 19 -7.26 4.35 -1.76
N VAL A 20 -8.32 4.40 -2.57
CA VAL A 20 -8.57 3.39 -3.60
C VAL A 20 -7.46 3.37 -4.65
N ALA A 21 -7.02 4.54 -5.11
CA ALA A 21 -5.91 4.67 -6.07
C ALA A 21 -4.59 4.16 -5.49
N PHE A 22 -4.31 4.43 -4.21
CA PHE A 22 -3.13 3.92 -3.51
C PHE A 22 -3.12 2.39 -3.46
N VAL A 23 -4.26 1.78 -3.07
CA VAL A 23 -4.40 0.31 -3.05
C VAL A 23 -4.27 -0.28 -4.46
N ALA A 24 -4.90 0.33 -5.47
CA ALA A 24 -4.78 -0.11 -6.86
C ALA A 24 -3.34 -0.02 -7.37
N ASN A 25 -2.58 0.98 -6.93
CA ASN A 25 -1.16 1.12 -7.25
C ASN A 25 -0.31 0.03 -6.61
N GLU A 26 -0.60 -0.41 -5.38
CA GLU A 26 0.07 -1.55 -4.75
C GLU A 26 -0.29 -2.89 -5.43
N ILE A 27 -1.54 -3.06 -5.88
CA ILE A 27 -1.97 -4.25 -6.65
C ILE A 27 -1.16 -4.39 -7.95
N ARG A 28 -0.78 -3.28 -8.59
CA ARG A 28 0.11 -3.30 -9.75
C ARG A 28 1.45 -3.99 -9.44
N GLY A 29 1.99 -3.79 -8.23
CA GLY A 29 3.20 -4.48 -7.77
C GLY A 29 3.01 -5.99 -7.66
N ILE A 30 1.85 -6.44 -7.17
CA ILE A 30 1.50 -7.87 -7.09
C ILE A 30 1.32 -8.47 -8.49
N VAL A 31 0.66 -7.76 -9.41
CA VAL A 31 0.49 -8.20 -10.80
C VAL A 31 1.84 -8.26 -11.53
N LEU A 32 2.74 -7.32 -11.27
CA LEU A 32 4.11 -7.32 -11.79
C LEU A 32 4.99 -8.44 -11.21
N ALA A 33 4.56 -9.10 -10.12
CA ALA A 33 5.19 -10.33 -9.64
C ALA A 33 4.83 -11.56 -10.50
N GLY A 34 3.75 -11.50 -11.29
CA GLY A 34 3.32 -12.58 -12.18
C GLY A 34 4.42 -13.04 -13.17
N PRO A 35 5.06 -12.12 -13.92
CA PRO A 35 6.21 -12.44 -14.77
C PRO A 35 7.41 -13.03 -14.02
N VAL A 36 7.65 -12.60 -12.77
CA VAL A 36 8.74 -13.13 -11.94
C VAL A 36 8.45 -14.58 -11.56
N LEU A 37 7.24 -14.88 -11.11
CA LEU A 37 6.80 -16.25 -10.82
C LEU A 37 6.82 -17.14 -12.06
N TYR A 38 6.41 -16.62 -13.21
CA TYR A 38 6.48 -17.33 -14.48
C TYR A 38 7.92 -17.61 -14.93
N GLY A 39 8.83 -16.63 -14.77
CA GLY A 39 10.25 -16.80 -15.02
C GLY A 39 10.89 -17.86 -14.11
N MET A 40 10.47 -17.92 -12.85
CA MET A 40 10.90 -18.99 -11.92
C MET A 40 10.40 -20.37 -12.33
N TYR A 41 9.14 -20.47 -12.77
CA TYR A 41 8.57 -21.73 -13.27
C TYR A 41 9.35 -22.23 -14.49
N GLN A 42 9.66 -21.35 -15.44
CA GLN A 42 10.47 -21.67 -16.62
C GLN A 42 11.92 -22.05 -16.26
N ALA A 43 12.47 -21.49 -15.18
CA ALA A 43 13.82 -21.79 -14.70
C ALA A 43 13.95 -23.16 -14.01
N GLY A 44 12.89 -23.98 -13.95
CA GLY A 44 12.96 -25.39 -13.53
C GLY A 44 13.22 -25.62 -12.04
N GLY A 45 12.92 -24.64 -11.18
CA GLY A 45 13.03 -24.81 -9.72
C GLY A 45 14.46 -24.78 -9.17
N THR A 46 15.40 -24.15 -9.89
CA THR A 46 16.75 -23.91 -9.35
C THR A 46 16.66 -23.14 -8.02
N LEU A 47 17.55 -23.45 -7.08
CA LEU A 47 17.59 -22.82 -5.76
C LEU A 47 17.61 -21.28 -5.85
N MET A 48 18.21 -20.75 -6.92
CA MET A 48 18.30 -19.33 -7.17
C MET A 48 17.01 -18.71 -7.73
N ALA A 49 16.22 -19.45 -8.49
CA ALA A 49 14.87 -19.01 -8.86
C ALA A 49 13.98 -18.88 -7.62
N ILE A 50 14.00 -19.88 -6.72
CA ILE A 50 13.23 -19.85 -5.47
C ILE A 50 13.68 -18.69 -4.58
N TRP A 51 14.99 -18.46 -4.47
CA TRP A 51 15.55 -17.33 -3.72
C TRP A 51 15.13 -15.97 -4.27
N LEU A 52 15.19 -15.79 -5.60
CA LEU A 52 14.73 -14.56 -6.27
C LEU A 52 13.24 -14.34 -6.11
N GLY A 53 12.44 -15.41 -6.15
CA GLY A 53 11.01 -15.37 -5.86
C GLY A 53 10.72 -14.87 -4.45
N VAL A 54 11.38 -15.45 -3.44
CA VAL A 54 11.20 -15.07 -2.04
C VAL A 54 11.65 -13.63 -1.81
N CYS A 55 12.77 -13.18 -2.37
CA CYS A 55 13.21 -11.79 -2.26
C CYS A 55 12.24 -10.81 -2.94
N SER A 56 11.70 -11.17 -4.11
CA SER A 56 10.73 -10.33 -4.84
C SER A 56 9.38 -10.26 -4.12
N LEU A 57 8.81 -11.41 -3.74
CA LEU A 57 7.55 -11.49 -3.00
C LEU A 57 7.68 -10.84 -1.61
N GLY A 58 8.82 -11.05 -0.94
CA GLY A 58 9.15 -10.45 0.35
C GLY A 58 9.28 -8.93 0.26
N GLY A 59 9.88 -8.39 -0.80
CA GLY A 59 9.97 -6.94 -1.03
C GLY A 59 8.59 -6.29 -1.19
N ILE A 60 7.68 -6.94 -1.92
CA ILE A 60 6.30 -6.48 -2.10
C ILE A 60 5.51 -6.63 -0.79
N ALA A 61 5.65 -7.75 -0.08
CA ALA A 61 5.00 -7.94 1.22
C ALA A 61 5.49 -6.90 2.25
N LEU A 62 6.78 -6.55 2.23
CA LEU A 62 7.36 -5.51 3.09
C LEU A 62 6.83 -4.11 2.74
N SER A 63 6.59 -3.76 1.46
CA SER A 63 6.05 -2.43 1.13
C SER A 63 4.69 -2.16 1.79
N VAL A 64 3.89 -3.21 1.99
CA VAL A 64 2.56 -3.13 2.61
C VAL A 64 2.62 -3.30 4.12
N ILE A 65 3.46 -4.21 4.63
CA ILE A 65 3.56 -4.52 6.06
C ILE A 65 4.30 -3.43 6.84
N VAL A 66 5.36 -2.85 6.26
CA VAL A 66 6.18 -1.81 6.91
C VAL A 66 5.37 -0.59 7.33
N PRO A 67 4.54 0.05 6.48
CA PRO A 67 3.73 1.20 6.91
C PRO A 67 2.73 0.85 8.02
N LEU A 68 2.14 -0.35 8.01
CA LEU A 68 1.27 -0.83 9.10
C LEU A 68 2.03 -1.00 10.42
N PHE A 69 3.26 -1.50 10.37
CA PHE A 69 4.12 -1.64 11.55
C PHE A 69 4.60 -0.30 12.09
N ILE A 70 4.96 0.63 11.21
CA ILE A 70 5.36 2.00 11.58
C ILE A 70 4.20 2.69 12.30
N ASP A 71 2.97 2.57 11.79
CA ASP A 71 1.81 3.19 12.43
C ASP A 71 1.54 2.61 13.83
N LYS A 72 1.69 1.28 14.00
CA LYS A 72 1.58 0.61 15.31
C LYS A 72 2.67 1.06 16.30
N LYS A 73 3.92 1.23 15.85
CA LYS A 73 5.05 1.60 16.74
C LYS A 73 5.04 3.07 17.13
N PHE A 74 4.75 3.94 16.17
CA PHE A 74 4.85 5.38 16.36
C PHE A 74 3.51 6.05 16.67
N LYS A 75 2.41 5.29 16.66
CA LYS A 75 1.04 5.79 16.91
C LYS A 75 0.74 7.03 16.06
N ILE A 76 1.21 7.02 14.81
CA ILE A 76 1.14 8.18 13.91
C ILE A 76 -0.32 8.57 13.71
N ARG A 77 -1.20 7.59 13.60
CA ARG A 77 -2.65 7.78 13.54
C ARG A 77 -3.24 8.51 14.75
N GLU A 78 -2.79 8.22 15.98
CA GLU A 78 -3.24 8.94 17.19
C GLU A 78 -2.76 10.41 17.17
N ARG A 79 -1.50 10.64 16.77
CA ARG A 79 -0.92 11.99 16.67
C ARG A 79 -1.57 12.84 15.58
N LEU A 80 -1.92 12.23 14.45
CA LEU A 80 -2.65 12.90 13.38
C LEU A 80 -4.09 13.23 13.80
N LYS A 81 -4.77 12.33 14.52
CA LYS A 81 -6.11 12.58 15.05
C LYS A 81 -6.13 13.78 16.02
N ALA A 82 -5.13 13.87 16.89
CA ALA A 82 -4.97 14.99 17.83
C ALA A 82 -4.69 16.35 17.14
N LYS A 83 -4.10 16.35 15.94
CA LYS A 83 -3.89 17.58 15.14
C LYS A 83 -5.10 18.01 14.33
N ILE A 84 -5.92 17.06 13.88
CA ILE A 84 -7.07 17.31 13.01
C ILE A 84 -8.31 17.71 13.82
N GLN A 85 -8.37 17.32 15.09
CA GLN A 85 -9.46 17.65 16.01
C GLN A 85 -8.95 18.70 17.01
N PRO A 86 -8.91 20.00 16.66
CA PRO A 86 -8.73 21.05 17.66
C PRO A 86 -9.95 21.06 18.59
N ALA A 87 -9.67 21.25 19.87
CA ALA A 87 -10.64 21.31 20.97
C ALA A 87 -11.74 22.34 20.75
#